data_AF-S8DN13-F1
#
_entry.id   AF-S8DN13-F1
#
_cell.length_a   1.000
_cell.length_b   1.000
_cell.length_c   1.000
_cell.angle_alpha   90.00
_cell.angle_beta   90.00
_cell.angle_gamma   90.00
#
_symmetry.space_group_name_H-M   'P 1'
#
loop_
_entity.id
_entity.type
_entity.pdbx_description
1 polymer ?
#
loop_
_entity_poly.entity_id
_entity_poly.type
_entity_poly.pdbx_seq_one_letter_code
_entity_poly.pdbx_strand_id
1 'polypeptide(L)'
;FLPSTVVKILKSMRNEPRSAYSFFYSLKDRGFQHDVQCYLAIIEILSRRRLITKLDSLFIEILDVKNNDLSFEISELLGLLAKEGANGQFTVLLRAIDTLMKSYVSLGMFDEAVNTLFDTERYG
;
A
#
# COMPACT_ATOMS: atom_id res chain seq x y z
N PHE A 1 11.62 -14.39 10.26
CA PHE A 1 10.21 -14.86 10.19
C PHE A 1 9.95 -15.36 8.77
N LEU A 2 8.92 -16.20 8.55
CA LEU A 2 8.40 -16.43 7.20
C LEU A 2 7.35 -15.34 6.89
N PRO A 3 7.25 -14.82 5.65
CA PRO A 3 6.26 -13.79 5.31
C PRO A 3 4.82 -14.21 5.65
N SER A 4 4.46 -15.46 5.37
CA SER A 4 3.14 -16.01 5.73
C SER A 4 2.86 -16.01 7.24
N THR A 5 3.88 -16.16 8.09
CA THR A 5 3.76 -16.02 9.54
C THR A 5 3.55 -14.56 9.94
N VAL A 6 4.30 -13.64 9.33
CA VAL A 6 4.17 -12.19 9.59
C VAL A 6 2.76 -11.71 9.24
N VAL A 7 2.21 -12.12 8.09
CA VAL A 7 0.82 -11.81 7.70
C VAL A 7 -0.19 -12.33 8.73
N LYS A 8 -0.02 -13.55 9.24
CA LYS A 8 -0.90 -14.10 10.28
C LYS A 8 -0.84 -13.26 11.57
N ILE A 9 0.36 -12.87 12.00
CA ILE A 9 0.55 -12.02 13.18
C ILE A 9 -0.12 -10.66 12.96
N LEU A 10 0.13 -9.99 11.83
CA LEU A 10 -0.51 -8.72 11.47
C LEU A 10 -2.03 -8.83 11.50
N LYS A 11 -2.61 -9.87 10.87
CA LYS A 11 -4.06 -10.11 10.87
C LYS A 11 -4.63 -10.34 12.27
N SER A 12 -3.87 -10.95 13.18
CA SER A 12 -4.27 -11.08 14.59
C SER A 12 -4.31 -9.73 15.33
N MET A 13 -3.45 -8.79 14.92
CA MET A 13 -3.36 -7.42 15.46
C MET A 13 -4.32 -6.42 14.77
N ARG A 14 -5.31 -6.87 13.99
CA ARG A 14 -6.24 -5.98 13.25
C ARG A 14 -6.99 -4.94 14.09
N ASN A 15 -7.12 -5.20 15.39
CA ASN A 15 -7.76 -4.30 16.35
C ASN A 15 -6.77 -3.37 17.07
N GLU A 16 -5.48 -3.57 16.87
CA GLU A 16 -4.37 -2.87 17.54
C GLU A 16 -3.42 -2.27 16.50
N PRO A 17 -3.91 -1.32 15.68
CA PRO A 17 -3.19 -0.90 14.47
C PRO A 17 -1.86 -0.20 14.74
N ARG A 18 -1.69 0.41 15.94
CA ARG A 18 -0.40 1.00 16.36
C ARG A 18 0.62 -0.09 16.70
N SER A 19 0.18 -1.17 17.35
CA SER A 19 1.00 -2.34 17.66
C SER A 19 1.40 -3.07 16.39
N ALA A 20 0.45 -3.27 15.46
CA ALA A 20 0.74 -3.85 14.14
C ALA A 20 1.79 -3.04 13.37
N TYR A 21 1.67 -1.71 13.37
CA TYR A 21 2.65 -0.81 12.75
C TYR A 21 4.04 -0.93 13.40
N SER A 22 4.10 -0.87 14.74
CA SER A 22 5.37 -1.00 15.46
C SER A 22 6.02 -2.36 15.23
N PHE A 23 5.23 -3.43 15.20
CA PHE A 23 5.69 -4.78 14.87
C PHE A 23 6.28 -4.85 13.46
N PHE A 24 5.56 -4.32 12.45
CA PHE A 24 5.99 -4.28 11.06
C PHE A 24 7.38 -3.62 10.91
N TYR A 25 7.57 -2.43 11.47
CA TYR A 25 8.85 -1.73 11.39
C TYR A 25 9.93 -2.39 12.24
N SER A 26 9.60 -2.93 13.41
CA SER A 26 10.60 -3.65 14.24
C SER A 26 11.19 -4.87 13.54
N LEU A 27 10.43 -5.51 12.64
CA LEU A 27 10.94 -6.59 11.81
C LEU A 27 11.83 -6.05 10.69
N LYS A 28 11.40 -4.97 10.03
CA LYS A 28 12.18 -4.30 8.99
C LYS A 28 13.54 -3.83 9.51
N ASP A 29 13.58 -3.23 10.69
CA ASP A 29 14.81 -2.78 11.37
C ASP A 29 15.77 -3.94 11.72
N ARG A 30 15.23 -5.17 11.84
CA ARG A 30 16.02 -6.39 12.03
C ARG A 30 16.43 -7.07 10.72
N GLY A 31 16.23 -6.39 9.59
CA GLY A 31 16.58 -6.89 8.25
C GLY A 31 15.56 -7.86 7.66
N PHE A 32 14.35 -7.96 8.21
CA PHE A 32 13.29 -8.75 7.57
C PHE A 32 12.72 -8.01 6.36
N GLN A 33 12.84 -8.62 5.18
CA GLN A 33 12.27 -8.09 3.94
C GLN A 33 10.78 -8.49 3.83
N HIS A 34 9.90 -7.51 3.96
CA HIS A 34 8.46 -7.71 3.83
C HIS A 34 8.06 -7.97 2.38
N ASP A 35 7.16 -8.93 2.18
CA ASP A 35 6.56 -9.21 0.88
C ASP A 35 5.29 -8.39 0.64
N VAL A 36 4.77 -8.45 -0.59
CA VAL A 36 3.57 -7.71 -0.98
C VAL A 36 2.38 -8.00 -0.07
N GLN A 37 2.27 -9.22 0.45
CA GLN A 37 1.19 -9.64 1.35
C GLN A 37 1.31 -9.03 2.74
N CYS A 38 2.54 -8.86 3.25
CA CYS A 38 2.81 -8.12 4.48
C CYS A 38 2.39 -6.65 4.35
N TYR A 39 2.73 -6.01 3.22
CA TYR A 39 2.31 -4.63 2.93
C TYR A 39 0.80 -4.50 2.78
N LEU A 40 0.15 -5.40 2.05
CA LEU A 40 -1.30 -5.42 1.92
C LEU A 40 -1.99 -5.52 3.29
N ALA A 41 -1.53 -6.44 4.14
CA ALA A 41 -2.09 -6.63 5.47
C ALA A 41 -1.94 -5.38 6.37
N ILE A 42 -0.79 -4.71 6.37
CA ILE A 42 -0.63 -3.49 7.18
C ILE A 42 -1.43 -2.32 6.62
N ILE A 43 -1.50 -2.17 5.29
CA ILE A 43 -2.33 -1.16 4.62
C ILE A 43 -3.79 -1.35 5.03
N GLU A 44 -4.34 -2.56 4.96
CA GLU A 44 -5.70 -2.86 5.41
C GLU A 44 -5.95 -2.44 6.86
N ILE A 45 -5.01 -2.75 7.77
CA ILE A 45 -5.15 -2.48 9.21
C ILE A 45 -5.18 -0.98 9.49
N LEU A 46 -4.23 -0.24 8.91
CA LEU A 46 -4.15 1.21 9.07
C LEU A 46 -5.36 1.92 8.44
N SER A 47 -5.86 1.35 7.34
CA SER A 47 -7.03 1.83 6.60
C SER A 47 -8.31 1.78 7.43
N ARG A 48 -8.62 0.63 8.02
CA ARG A 48 -9.83 0.42 8.84
C ARG A 48 -9.89 1.37 10.05
N ARG A 49 -8.72 1.79 10.55
CA ARG A 49 -8.59 2.61 11.76
C ARG A 49 -8.29 4.09 11.46
N ARG A 50 -8.37 4.49 10.18
CA ARG A 50 -8.15 5.87 9.70
C ARG A 50 -6.83 6.47 10.18
N LEU A 51 -5.77 5.66 10.25
CA LEU A 51 -4.43 6.13 10.61
C LEU A 51 -3.72 6.72 9.38
N ILE A 52 -4.30 7.81 8.85
CA ILE A 52 -3.92 8.43 7.58
C ILE A 52 -2.42 8.77 7.58
N THR A 53 -1.91 9.42 8.64
CA THR A 53 -0.48 9.77 8.73
C THR A 53 0.46 8.57 8.65
N LYS A 54 0.07 7.40 9.17
CA LYS A 54 0.89 6.18 9.09
C LYS A 54 0.80 5.53 7.71
N LEU A 55 -0.34 5.64 7.05
CA LEU A 55 -0.48 5.25 5.64
C LEU A 55 0.38 6.14 4.75
N ASP A 56 0.37 7.45 4.98
CA ASP A 56 1.18 8.41 4.21
C ASP A 56 2.67 8.08 4.35
N SER A 57 3.17 7.86 5.57
CA SER A 57 4.56 7.44 5.78
C SER A 57 4.89 6.12 5.08
N LEU A 58 3.98 5.14 5.14
CA LEU A 58 4.17 3.85 4.48
C LEU A 58 4.20 3.97 2.95
N PHE A 59 3.35 4.81 2.35
CA PHE A 59 3.32 5.02 0.90
C PHE A 59 4.49 5.86 0.41
N ILE A 60 4.88 6.91 1.15
CA ILE A 60 6.11 7.66 0.86
C ILE A 60 7.30 6.71 0.83
N GLU A 61 7.39 5.80 1.82
CA GLU A 61 8.39 4.75 1.81
C GLU A 61 8.29 3.93 0.52
N ILE A 62 7.16 3.27 0.23
CA ILE A 62 6.99 2.41 -0.96
C ILE A 62 7.41 3.11 -2.27
N LEU A 63 7.07 4.41 -2.41
CA LEU A 63 7.33 5.20 -3.61
C LEU A 63 8.75 5.78 -3.68
N ASP A 64 9.54 5.72 -2.61
CA ASP A 64 10.93 6.14 -2.62
C ASP A 64 11.83 5.08 -3.29
N VAL A 65 11.71 4.98 -4.61
CA VAL A 65 12.41 4.02 -5.48
C VAL A 65 13.95 4.07 -5.31
N LYS A 66 14.51 5.17 -4.80
CA LYS A 66 15.95 5.33 -4.60
C LYS A 66 16.47 4.64 -3.33
N ASN A 67 15.61 4.36 -2.35
CA ASN A 67 16.01 3.89 -1.02
C ASN A 67 15.38 2.54 -0.61
N ASN A 68 14.60 1.92 -1.49
CA ASN A 68 13.77 0.78 -1.12
C ASN A 68 14.13 -0.51 -1.86
N ASP A 69 14.71 -1.46 -1.14
CA ASP A 69 14.81 -2.88 -1.53
C ASP A 69 13.48 -3.60 -1.31
N LEU A 70 12.44 -3.18 -2.05
CA LEU A 70 11.17 -3.92 -2.05
C LEU A 70 11.38 -5.31 -2.66
N SER A 71 10.74 -6.32 -2.07
CA SER A 71 10.75 -7.68 -2.61
C SER A 71 9.72 -7.91 -3.72
N PHE A 72 8.97 -6.86 -4.10
CA PHE A 72 7.85 -6.90 -5.03
C PHE A 72 7.79 -5.62 -5.86
N GLU A 73 7.10 -5.68 -6.99
CA GLU A 73 6.86 -4.52 -7.85
C GLU A 73 5.66 -3.70 -7.35
N ILE A 74 5.73 -2.37 -7.49
CA ILE A 74 4.63 -1.48 -7.11
C ILE A 74 3.34 -1.83 -7.89
N SER A 75 3.47 -2.24 -9.16
CA SER A 75 2.39 -2.75 -10.00
C SER A 75 1.65 -3.94 -9.38
N GLU A 76 2.38 -4.88 -8.77
CA GLU A 76 1.83 -6.04 -8.08
C GLU A 76 0.96 -5.62 -6.88
N LEU A 77 1.48 -4.71 -6.05
CA LEU A 77 0.75 -4.17 -4.90
C LEU A 77 -0.53 -3.44 -5.33
N LEU A 78 -0.46 -2.63 -6.39
CA LEU A 78 -1.61 -1.92 -6.93
C LEU A 78 -2.66 -2.87 -7.50
N GLY A 79 -2.24 -3.91 -8.24
CA GLY A 79 -3.14 -4.95 -8.75
C GLY A 79 -3.88 -5.70 -7.64
N LEU A 80 -3.18 -6.02 -6.54
CA LEU A 80 -3.79 -6.66 -5.37
C LEU A 80 -4.78 -5.72 -4.65
N LEU A 81 -4.40 -4.46 -4.45
CA LEU A 81 -5.28 -3.46 -3.84
C LEU A 81 -6.55 -3.21 -4.67
N ALA A 82 -6.43 -3.13 -5.99
CA ALA A 82 -7.57 -3.00 -6.91
C ALA A 82 -8.53 -4.20 -6.80
N LYS A 83 -7.97 -5.42 -6.75
CA LYS A 83 -8.75 -6.66 -6.58
C LYS A 83 -9.47 -6.73 -5.24
N GLU A 84 -8.86 -6.28 -4.15
CA GLU A 84 -9.53 -6.22 -2.85
C GLU A 84 -10.57 -5.10 -2.75
N GLY A 85 -10.33 -3.96 -3.41
CA GLY A 85 -11.28 -2.86 -3.51
C GLY A 85 -12.60 -3.28 -4.16
N ALA A 86 -12.55 -4.09 -5.22
CA ALA A 86 -13.73 -4.63 -5.89
C ALA A 86 -14.65 -5.46 -4.98
N ASN A 87 -14.15 -5.94 -3.83
CA ASN A 87 -14.90 -6.74 -2.85
C ASN A 87 -15.59 -5.90 -1.75
N GLY A 88 -15.66 -4.57 -1.91
CA GLY A 88 -16.50 -3.70 -1.06
C GLY A 88 -15.87 -3.16 0.22
N GLN A 89 -14.57 -3.37 0.47
CA GLN A 89 -13.83 -2.77 1.60
C GLN A 89 -13.18 -1.42 1.22
N PHE A 90 -14.02 -0.55 0.66
CA PHE A 90 -13.72 0.45 -0.35
C PHE A 90 -13.54 1.89 0.20
N THR A 91 -12.59 2.15 1.11
CA THR A 91 -12.40 3.53 1.66
C THR A 91 -10.98 4.09 1.65
N VAL A 92 -9.94 3.30 1.36
CA VAL A 92 -8.56 3.80 1.35
C VAL A 92 -7.90 3.83 -0.02
N LEU A 93 -8.24 2.89 -0.89
CA LEU A 93 -7.85 2.94 -2.31
C LEU A 93 -8.40 4.19 -3.01
N LEU A 94 -9.67 4.54 -2.73
CA LEU A 94 -10.29 5.78 -3.25
C LEU A 94 -9.58 7.06 -2.80
N ARG A 95 -8.92 7.05 -1.63
CA ARG A 95 -8.22 8.23 -1.09
C ARG A 95 -6.80 8.35 -1.64
N ALA A 96 -6.15 7.23 -1.90
CA ALA A 96 -4.89 7.18 -2.63
C ALA A 96 -5.09 7.64 -4.08
N ILE A 97 -6.14 7.17 -4.76
CA ILE A 97 -6.53 7.61 -6.11
C ILE A 97 -6.92 9.10 -6.14
N ASP A 98 -7.69 9.60 -5.16
CA ASP A 98 -8.07 11.02 -5.06
C ASP A 98 -6.87 11.93 -4.78
N THR A 99 -5.88 11.47 -4.01
CA THR A 99 -4.63 12.22 -3.75
C THR A 99 -3.71 12.22 -4.97
N LEU A 100 -3.61 11.09 -5.69
CA LEU A 100 -2.89 11.01 -6.96
C LEU A 100 -3.49 11.98 -7.99
N MET A 101 -4.81 11.94 -8.20
CA MET A 101 -5.51 12.84 -9.12
C MET A 101 -5.33 14.33 -8.75
N LYS A 102 -5.38 14.68 -7.45
CA LYS A 102 -5.16 16.06 -6.99
C LYS A 102 -3.74 16.57 -7.27
N SER A 103 -2.73 15.71 -7.16
CA SER A 103 -1.33 16.06 -7.47
C SER A 103 -1.09 16.28 -8.96
N TYR A 104 -1.68 15.45 -9.83
CA TYR A 104 -1.58 15.58 -11.29
C TYR A 104 -2.29 16.83 -11.83
N VAL A 105 -3.47 17.17 -11.31
CA VAL A 105 -4.20 18.41 -11.66
C VAL A 105 -3.43 19.67 -11.25
N SER A 106 -2.75 19.64 -10.10
CA SER A 106 -1.97 20.77 -9.59
C SER A 106 -0.67 21.03 -10.38
N LEU A 107 -0.19 20.04 -11.14
CA LEU A 107 1.03 20.11 -11.96
C LEU A 107 0.73 20.33 -13.46
N GLY A 108 -0.53 20.38 -13.88
CA GLY A 108 -0.91 20.54 -15.28
C GLY A 108 -0.61 19.32 -16.16
N MET A 109 -0.31 18.16 -15.57
CA MET A 109 0.14 16.93 -16.24
C MET A 109 -0.99 15.89 -16.35
N PHE A 110 -2.22 16.35 -16.61
CA PHE A 110 -3.40 15.48 -16.58
C PHE A 110 -3.34 14.37 -17.65
N ASP A 111 -2.69 14.64 -18.78
CA ASP A 111 -2.64 13.73 -19.92
C ASP A 111 -1.74 12.50 -19.67
N GLU A 112 -0.65 12.64 -18.92
CA GLU A 112 0.22 11.52 -18.55
C GLU A 112 -0.43 10.55 -17.56
N ALA A 113 -1.23 11.07 -16.62
CA ALA A 113 -2.00 10.24 -15.68
C ALA A 113 -3.07 9.42 -16.39
N VAL A 114 -3.75 10.03 -17.37
CA VAL A 114 -4.75 9.35 -18.20
C VAL A 114 -4.08 8.20 -18.97
N ASN A 115 -2.97 8.45 -19.67
CA ASN A 115 -2.28 7.41 -20.43
C ASN A 115 -1.81 6.24 -19.55
N THR A 116 -1.24 6.52 -18.37
CA THR A 116 -0.80 5.45 -17.45
C THR A 116 -1.97 4.64 -16.87
N LEU A 117 -3.14 5.25 -16.66
CA LEU A 117 -4.33 4.53 -16.18
C LEU A 117 -4.93 3.65 -17.29
N PHE A 118 -5.04 4.16 -18.52
CA PHE A 118 -5.69 3.46 -19.62
C PHE A 118 -4.80 2.41 -20.31
N ASP A 119 -3.46 2.52 -20.22
CA ASP A 119 -2.56 1.45 -20.70
C ASP A 119 -2.64 0.19 -19.80
N THR A 120 -3.11 0.31 -18.56
CA THR A 120 -3.39 -0.85 -17.70
C THR A 120 -4.69 -1.59 -18.06
N GLU A 121 -5.55 -1.00 -18.91
CA GLU A 121 -6.77 -1.63 -19.44
C GLU A 121 -6.58 -2.28 -20.81
N ARG A 122 -5.36 -2.29 -21.39
CA ARG A 122 -5.10 -2.84 -22.74
C ARG A 122 -4.47 -4.23 -22.82
N TYR A 123 -4.44 -4.98 -21.72
CA TYR A 123 -4.21 -6.43 -21.74
C TYR A 123 -5.47 -7.20 -21.31
N GLY A 124 -6.58 -6.93 -22.01
CA GLY A 124 -7.79 -7.74 -22.04
C GLY A 124 -8.06 -8.21 -23.48
#